data_AF-A0A9E4MB88-F1
#
_entry.id   AF-A0A9E4MB88-F1
#
_cell.length_a   1.000
_cell.length_b   1.000
_cell.length_c   1.000
_cell.angle_alpha   90.00
_cell.angle_beta   90.00
_cell.angle_gamma   90.00
#
_symmetry.space_group_name_H-M   'P 1'
#
loop_
_entity.id
_entity.type
_entity.pdbx_description
1 polymer ?
#
loop_
_entity_poly.entity_id
_entity_poly.type
_entity_poly.pdbx_seq_one_letter_code
_entity_poly.pdbx_strand_id
1 'polypeptide(L)'
;MERTTKPVHRRAPSRLTDRRAGARPVRATPPATTTTPEFPGCRPIHVSRDGITDYEGRLEYWEADTETAWVVRAPVSVWHELPGQRLARLIERIAAVRGAAIETVGNSDLLVRNPAGERQRILQADQVVYLRQQAIHRLGPAIEVGRDDLPDVILEVDVTTDVRRGKLALYESWGFPEVWVDVPDRRAPSSPASRKPGLTIHLLGPDGYGSAATSRAFSGWSAAEIHRALNEDALSGETVDVLRRVGRALGGQSGTGPDDDPFLSAERRESRLAGRAEGAWESARQAVLEILDLRGVQRSAAFTARLDAFAGVPVAALTRAAVECRDEDDFLRRLDALARR
;
A
#
# COMPACT_ATOMS: atom_id res chain seq x y z
N MET A 1 3.22 30.34 61.48
CA MET A 1 2.41 29.52 60.56
C MET A 1 2.04 30.38 59.36
N GLU A 2 2.97 30.54 58.43
CA GLU A 2 2.76 31.30 57.19
C GLU A 2 2.45 30.33 56.07
N ARG A 3 1.24 30.44 55.48
CA ARG A 3 0.82 29.65 54.33
C ARG A 3 1.27 30.35 53.05
N THR A 4 2.28 29.79 52.41
CA THR A 4 2.74 30.16 51.08
C THR A 4 1.73 29.67 50.03
N THR A 5 1.03 30.61 49.38
CA THR A 5 0.16 30.34 48.23
C THR A 5 1.00 30.26 46.95
N LYS A 6 0.98 29.11 46.28
CA LYS A 6 1.58 28.91 44.94
C LYS A 6 0.74 29.60 43.86
N PRO A 7 1.35 30.21 42.81
CA PRO A 7 0.60 30.78 41.71
C PRO A 7 0.15 29.68 40.74
N VAL A 8 -1.15 29.65 40.45
CA VAL A 8 -1.75 28.84 39.40
C VAL A 8 -1.48 29.52 38.05
N HIS A 9 -0.59 28.93 37.24
CA HIS A 9 -0.41 29.34 35.85
C HIS A 9 -1.70 29.04 35.06
N ARG A 10 -2.48 30.09 34.76
CA ARG A 10 -3.53 30.06 33.74
C ARG A 10 -2.88 29.83 32.38
N ARG A 11 -3.00 28.62 31.84
CA ARG A 11 -2.75 28.34 30.42
C ARG A 11 -3.78 29.11 29.60
N ALA A 12 -3.30 29.98 28.72
CA ALA A 12 -4.11 30.61 27.69
C ALA A 12 -4.71 29.52 26.77
N PRO A 13 -5.98 29.65 26.34
CA PRO A 13 -6.55 28.73 25.37
C PRO A 13 -5.81 28.89 24.05
N SER A 14 -5.14 27.81 23.63
CA SER A 14 -4.62 27.63 22.28
C SER A 14 -5.77 27.85 21.30
N ARG A 15 -5.65 28.89 20.46
CA ARG A 15 -6.53 29.09 19.31
C ARG A 15 -6.26 27.95 18.34
N LEU A 16 -7.02 26.86 18.48
CA LEU A 16 -7.26 25.94 17.38
C LEU A 16 -7.92 26.76 16.29
N THR A 17 -7.12 27.15 15.28
CA THR A 17 -7.66 27.61 14.02
C THR A 17 -8.38 26.43 13.40
N ASP A 18 -9.68 26.41 13.59
CA ASP A 18 -10.66 25.58 12.88
C ASP A 18 -10.57 25.93 11.39
N ARG A 19 -9.55 25.36 10.72
CA ARG A 19 -9.52 25.27 9.26
C ARG A 19 -10.57 24.23 8.88
N ARG A 20 -11.83 24.64 8.90
CA ARG A 20 -12.85 24.01 8.06
C ARG A 20 -12.30 24.01 6.64
N ALA A 21 -11.89 22.83 6.18
CA ALA A 21 -11.65 22.60 4.77
C ALA A 21 -12.94 23.00 4.05
N GLY A 22 -12.90 24.15 3.37
CA GLY A 22 -14.01 24.60 2.55
C GLY A 22 -14.32 23.48 1.58
N ALA A 23 -15.56 23.00 1.61
CA ALA A 23 -16.07 22.12 0.58
C ALA A 23 -15.71 22.72 -0.77
N ARG A 24 -14.86 22.01 -1.52
CA ARG A 24 -14.48 22.42 -2.87
C ARG A 24 -15.77 22.50 -3.67
N PRO A 25 -16.08 23.62 -4.35
CA PRO A 25 -17.31 23.70 -5.14
C PRO A 25 -17.32 22.56 -6.16
N VAL A 26 -18.30 21.69 -6.04
CA VAL A 26 -18.58 20.62 -7.00
C VAL A 26 -18.80 21.31 -8.34
N ARG A 27 -17.90 21.08 -9.29
CA ARG A 27 -18.10 21.55 -10.67
C ARG A 27 -19.45 21.00 -11.13
N ALA A 28 -20.27 21.87 -11.71
CA ALA A 28 -21.52 21.48 -12.35
C ALA A 28 -21.30 20.27 -13.27
N THR A 29 -22.28 19.38 -13.30
CA THR A 29 -22.30 18.17 -14.13
C THR A 29 -21.70 18.46 -15.51
N PRO A 30 -20.66 17.74 -15.94
CA PRO A 30 -20.00 18.01 -17.22
C PRO A 30 -21.02 17.98 -18.36
N PRO A 31 -20.90 18.86 -19.37
CA PRO A 31 -21.75 18.77 -20.55
C PRO A 31 -21.60 17.38 -21.18
N ALA A 32 -22.72 16.81 -21.63
CA ALA A 32 -22.73 15.55 -22.36
C ALA A 32 -21.83 15.69 -23.59
N THR A 33 -20.68 14.99 -23.60
CA THR A 33 -19.90 14.81 -24.81
C THR A 33 -20.75 14.04 -25.82
N THR A 34 -20.95 14.63 -26.99
CA THR A 34 -21.86 14.14 -28.05
C THR A 34 -21.35 12.90 -28.80
N THR A 35 -20.18 12.38 -28.44
CA THR A 35 -19.62 11.15 -29.01
C THR A 35 -19.73 10.03 -27.98
N THR A 36 -20.48 8.98 -28.32
CA THR A 36 -20.52 7.74 -27.54
C THR A 36 -19.09 7.25 -27.31
N PRO A 37 -18.66 7.03 -26.05
CA PRO A 37 -17.32 6.54 -25.78
C PRO A 37 -17.12 5.17 -26.44
N GLU A 38 -16.02 5.01 -27.18
CA GLU A 38 -15.62 3.72 -27.73
C GLU A 38 -14.86 2.92 -26.68
N PHE A 39 -15.21 1.65 -26.54
CA PHE A 39 -14.51 0.68 -25.68
C PHE A 39 -13.94 -0.45 -26.55
N PRO A 40 -12.79 -0.24 -27.21
CA PRO A 40 -12.12 -1.28 -27.99
C PRO A 40 -11.95 -2.54 -27.15
N GLY A 41 -12.34 -3.71 -27.67
CA GLY A 41 -12.30 -4.96 -26.90
C GLY A 41 -13.57 -5.33 -26.16
N CYS A 42 -14.53 -4.40 -26.08
CA CYS A 42 -15.87 -4.67 -25.63
C CYS A 42 -16.82 -4.87 -26.81
N ARG A 43 -17.95 -5.53 -26.55
CA ARG A 43 -19.11 -5.57 -27.44
C ARG A 43 -20.27 -4.85 -26.76
N PRO A 44 -21.05 -4.04 -27.49
CA PRO A 44 -22.27 -3.46 -26.95
C PRO A 44 -23.34 -4.56 -26.83
N ILE A 45 -24.13 -4.48 -25.76
CA ILE A 45 -25.37 -5.22 -25.57
C ILE A 45 -26.43 -4.25 -25.09
N HIS A 46 -27.70 -4.57 -25.35
CA HIS A 46 -28.80 -3.81 -24.80
C HIS A 46 -29.11 -4.26 -23.36
N VAL A 47 -29.16 -3.31 -22.43
CA VAL A 47 -29.60 -3.51 -21.05
C VAL A 47 -30.48 -2.33 -20.68
N SER A 48 -31.77 -2.58 -20.45
CA SER A 48 -32.74 -1.53 -20.14
C SER A 48 -32.47 -0.87 -18.80
N ARG A 49 -33.05 0.32 -18.58
CA ARG A 49 -32.98 1.05 -17.31
C ARG A 49 -33.50 0.24 -16.13
N ASP A 50 -34.55 -0.53 -16.33
CA ASP A 50 -35.09 -1.40 -15.27
C ASP A 50 -34.18 -2.60 -15.06
N GLY A 51 -33.68 -3.20 -16.16
CA GLY A 51 -32.87 -4.41 -16.13
C GLY A 51 -31.46 -4.22 -15.56
N ILE A 52 -30.90 -3.01 -15.57
CA ILE A 52 -29.53 -2.77 -15.07
C ILE A 52 -29.40 -3.01 -13.56
N THR A 53 -30.49 -2.90 -12.80
CA THR A 53 -30.48 -3.13 -11.34
C THR A 53 -30.14 -4.58 -11.00
N ASP A 54 -30.65 -5.51 -11.82
CA ASP A 54 -30.56 -6.95 -11.60
C ASP A 54 -29.54 -7.59 -12.55
N TYR A 55 -28.73 -6.80 -13.24
CA TYR A 55 -27.74 -7.30 -14.17
C TYR A 55 -26.54 -7.88 -13.42
N GLU A 56 -26.41 -9.20 -13.42
CA GLU A 56 -25.33 -9.93 -12.74
C GLU A 56 -24.03 -10.03 -13.57
N GLY A 57 -24.03 -9.54 -14.81
CA GLY A 57 -22.84 -9.59 -15.67
C GLY A 57 -21.81 -8.51 -15.32
N ARG A 58 -20.54 -8.77 -15.64
CA ARG A 58 -19.50 -7.73 -15.60
C ARG A 58 -19.66 -6.79 -16.80
N LEU A 59 -19.76 -5.50 -16.55
CA LEU A 59 -19.84 -4.46 -17.57
C LEU A 59 -18.69 -3.48 -17.40
N GLU A 60 -18.15 -2.96 -18.49
CA GLU A 60 -17.17 -1.89 -18.42
C GLU A 60 -17.84 -0.53 -18.29
N TYR A 61 -18.98 -0.34 -18.98
CA TYR A 61 -19.75 0.89 -18.99
C TYR A 61 -21.21 0.63 -19.35
N TRP A 62 -22.14 1.41 -18.81
CA TRP A 62 -23.55 1.46 -19.21
C TRP A 62 -24.07 2.89 -19.25
N GLU A 63 -24.95 3.20 -20.21
CA GLU A 63 -25.58 4.50 -20.38
C GLU A 63 -27.09 4.39 -20.57
N ALA A 64 -27.83 5.17 -19.78
CA ALA A 64 -29.30 5.11 -19.71
C ALA A 64 -30.00 5.67 -20.96
N ASP A 65 -29.39 6.61 -21.68
CA ASP A 65 -30.02 7.26 -22.84
C ASP A 65 -30.06 6.35 -24.07
N THR A 66 -29.08 5.44 -24.16
CA THR A 66 -28.96 4.47 -25.25
C THR A 66 -29.27 3.05 -24.80
N GLU A 67 -29.50 2.83 -23.50
CA GLU A 67 -29.69 1.52 -22.86
C GLU A 67 -28.65 0.50 -23.33
N THR A 68 -27.40 0.98 -23.48
CA THR A 68 -26.29 0.21 -24.03
C THR A 68 -25.27 -0.05 -22.92
N ALA A 69 -25.02 -1.33 -22.64
CA ALA A 69 -23.89 -1.78 -21.83
C ALA A 69 -22.76 -2.27 -22.72
N TRP A 70 -21.52 -2.00 -22.32
CA TRP A 70 -20.31 -2.50 -22.95
C TRP A 70 -19.74 -3.62 -22.09
N VAL A 71 -19.59 -4.80 -22.67
CA VAL A 71 -19.06 -5.99 -21.98
C VAL A 71 -17.82 -6.50 -22.69
N VAL A 72 -16.81 -6.93 -21.93
CA VAL A 72 -15.54 -7.45 -22.47
C VAL A 72 -15.81 -8.66 -23.38
N ARG A 73 -15.18 -8.70 -24.56
CA ARG A 73 -15.38 -9.77 -25.56
C ARG A 73 -14.72 -11.10 -25.17
N ALA A 74 -13.54 -11.03 -24.58
CA ALA A 74 -12.76 -12.21 -24.19
C ALA A 74 -12.93 -12.47 -22.69
N PRO A 75 -12.85 -13.73 -22.23
CA PRO A 75 -12.85 -14.02 -20.80
C PRO A 75 -11.72 -13.26 -20.11
N VAL A 76 -12.05 -12.66 -18.96
CA VAL A 76 -11.08 -11.99 -18.10
C VAL A 76 -10.06 -13.04 -17.66
N SER A 77 -8.80 -12.83 -18.04
CA SER A 77 -7.73 -13.75 -17.65
C SER A 77 -7.33 -13.50 -16.20
N VAL A 78 -6.81 -14.52 -15.51
CA VAL A 78 -6.27 -14.36 -14.14
C VAL A 78 -5.20 -13.27 -14.07
N TRP A 79 -4.46 -13.03 -15.17
CA TRP A 79 -3.47 -11.95 -15.27
C TRP A 79 -4.05 -10.54 -15.14
N HIS A 80 -5.35 -10.36 -15.35
CA HIS A 80 -6.06 -9.09 -15.14
C HIS A 80 -6.33 -8.82 -13.67
N GLU A 81 -6.65 -9.86 -12.91
CA GLU A 81 -7.05 -9.73 -11.50
C GLU A 81 -5.83 -9.64 -10.56
N LEU A 82 -4.69 -10.22 -10.95
CA LEU A 82 -3.49 -10.28 -10.10
C LEU A 82 -2.95 -8.91 -9.68
N PRO A 83 -2.79 -7.90 -10.57
CA PRO A 83 -2.30 -6.60 -10.14
C PRO A 83 -3.21 -5.94 -9.10
N GLY A 84 -4.53 -6.06 -9.24
CA GLY A 84 -5.47 -5.52 -8.25
C GLY A 84 -5.31 -6.17 -6.87
N GLN A 85 -5.21 -7.50 -6.82
CA GLN A 85 -4.96 -8.23 -5.57
C GLN A 85 -3.59 -7.90 -4.95
N ARG A 86 -2.56 -7.72 -5.78
CA ARG A 86 -1.23 -7.33 -5.32
C ARG A 86 -1.23 -5.90 -4.80
N LEU A 87 -1.92 -4.97 -5.46
CA LEU A 87 -2.06 -3.59 -5.00
C LEU A 87 -2.59 -3.55 -3.57
N ALA A 88 -3.68 -4.25 -3.25
CA ALA A 88 -4.24 -4.29 -1.90
C ALA A 88 -3.17 -4.65 -0.84
N ARG A 89 -2.37 -5.69 -1.08
CA ARG A 89 -1.28 -6.12 -0.19
C ARG A 89 -0.14 -5.10 -0.07
N LEU A 90 0.19 -4.41 -1.16
CA LEU A 90 1.19 -3.34 -1.15
C LEU A 90 0.68 -2.15 -0.31
N ILE A 91 -0.60 -1.80 -0.48
CA ILE A 91 -1.26 -0.71 0.25
C ILE A 91 -1.34 -0.99 1.74
N GLU A 92 -1.66 -2.22 2.16
CA GLU A 92 -1.64 -2.63 3.57
C GLU A 92 -0.27 -2.39 4.22
N ARG A 93 0.82 -2.71 3.50
CA ARG A 93 2.19 -2.49 3.97
C ARG A 93 2.53 -1.00 4.06
N ILE A 94 2.11 -0.22 3.07
CA ILE A 94 2.25 1.24 3.10
C ILE A 94 1.48 1.82 4.30
N ALA A 95 0.25 1.38 4.53
CA ALA A 95 -0.60 1.81 5.64
C ALA A 95 0.04 1.48 7.00
N ALA A 96 0.59 0.27 7.16
CA ALA A 96 1.29 -0.14 8.38
C ALA A 96 2.53 0.72 8.69
N VAL A 97 3.24 1.18 7.65
CA VAL A 97 4.36 2.11 7.82
C VAL A 97 3.87 3.54 8.03
N ARG A 98 2.80 3.95 7.34
CA ARG A 98 2.17 5.27 7.44
C ARG A 98 1.55 5.53 8.81
N GLY A 99 1.15 4.48 9.53
CA GLY A 99 0.46 4.54 10.83
C GLY A 99 -1.01 4.97 10.73
N ALA A 100 -1.59 4.91 9.52
CA ALA A 100 -3.02 5.15 9.28
C ALA A 100 -3.48 4.25 8.15
N ALA A 101 -4.69 3.72 8.26
CA ALA A 101 -5.23 2.83 7.25
C ALA A 101 -5.39 3.56 5.90
N ILE A 102 -5.22 2.79 4.85
CA ILE A 102 -5.55 3.16 3.48
C ILE A 102 -6.51 2.08 3.02
N GLU A 103 -7.62 2.50 2.45
CA GLU A 103 -8.66 1.58 2.04
C GLU A 103 -8.58 1.31 0.54
N THR A 104 -8.82 0.06 0.16
CA THR A 104 -8.86 -0.38 -1.24
C THR A 104 -10.13 -1.15 -1.51
N VAL A 105 -10.84 -0.82 -2.58
CA VAL A 105 -12.05 -1.55 -3.01
C VAL A 105 -11.85 -2.02 -4.44
N GLY A 106 -12.09 -3.30 -4.69
CA GLY A 106 -12.00 -3.89 -6.03
C GLY A 106 -13.34 -3.90 -6.75
N ASN A 107 -13.32 -3.96 -8.08
CA ASN A 107 -14.50 -4.09 -8.96
C ASN A 107 -15.63 -3.14 -8.56
N SER A 108 -15.32 -1.85 -8.47
CA SER A 108 -16.22 -0.84 -7.91
C SER A 108 -17.07 -0.20 -9.00
N ASP A 109 -18.38 -0.15 -8.76
CA ASP A 109 -19.32 0.61 -9.59
C ASP A 109 -19.18 2.12 -9.29
N LEU A 110 -18.96 2.89 -10.34
CA LEU A 110 -18.97 4.34 -10.33
C LEU A 110 -20.25 4.81 -11.00
N LEU A 111 -21.16 5.37 -10.20
CA LEU A 111 -22.52 5.68 -10.59
C LEU A 111 -22.72 7.18 -10.75
N VAL A 112 -23.17 7.61 -11.92
CA VAL A 112 -23.71 8.96 -12.13
C VAL A 112 -25.23 8.90 -12.11
N ARG A 113 -25.85 9.80 -11.35
CA ARG A 113 -27.31 9.98 -11.35
C ARG A 113 -27.74 11.22 -12.13
N ASN A 114 -28.92 11.17 -12.74
CA ASN A 114 -29.54 12.35 -13.34
C ASN A 114 -30.14 13.27 -12.24
N PRO A 115 -30.65 14.48 -12.58
CA PRO A 115 -31.26 15.37 -11.60
C PRO A 115 -32.48 14.80 -10.87
N ALA A 116 -33.15 13.80 -11.43
CA ALA A 116 -34.26 13.09 -10.78
C ALA A 116 -33.78 12.00 -9.79
N GLY A 117 -32.46 11.77 -9.69
CA GLY A 117 -31.87 10.75 -8.82
C GLY A 117 -31.80 9.35 -9.44
N GLU A 118 -32.19 9.20 -10.71
CA GLU A 118 -32.16 7.91 -11.41
C GLU A 118 -30.75 7.61 -11.93
N ARG A 119 -30.43 6.32 -12.12
CA ARG A 119 -29.13 5.93 -12.70
C ARG A 119 -29.02 6.43 -14.13
N GLN A 120 -27.96 7.19 -14.42
CA GLN A 120 -27.69 7.73 -15.75
C GLN A 120 -26.54 6.99 -16.43
N ARG A 121 -25.45 6.74 -15.69
CA ARG A 121 -24.26 6.04 -16.19
C ARG A 121 -23.64 5.19 -15.10
N ILE A 122 -23.10 4.04 -15.48
CA ILE A 122 -22.32 3.16 -14.59
C ILE A 122 -21.00 2.86 -15.30
N LEU A 123 -19.89 2.94 -14.57
CA LEU A 123 -18.56 2.52 -15.02
C LEU A 123 -17.95 1.61 -13.96
N GLN A 124 -17.32 0.50 -14.35
CA GLN A 124 -16.61 -0.36 -13.40
C GLN A 124 -15.12 -0.05 -13.40
N ALA A 125 -14.58 0.26 -12.22
CA ALA A 125 -13.15 0.39 -11.99
C ALA A 125 -12.59 -0.91 -11.41
N ASP A 126 -11.38 -1.30 -11.84
CA ASP A 126 -10.76 -2.55 -11.35
C ASP A 126 -10.40 -2.45 -9.87
N GLN A 127 -9.80 -1.31 -9.47
CA GLN A 127 -9.54 -0.98 -8.07
C GLN A 127 -9.64 0.52 -7.84
N VAL A 128 -10.08 0.88 -6.63
CA VAL A 128 -10.09 2.26 -6.15
C VAL A 128 -9.41 2.35 -4.79
N VAL A 129 -8.71 3.45 -4.53
CA VAL A 129 -7.93 3.64 -3.32
C VAL A 129 -8.28 4.97 -2.65
N TYR A 130 -8.53 4.90 -1.34
CA TYR A 130 -8.78 6.05 -0.48
C TYR A 130 -7.71 6.15 0.60
N LEU A 131 -6.97 7.26 0.61
CA LEU A 131 -5.98 7.58 1.64
C LEU A 131 -6.62 8.04 2.95
N ARG A 132 -7.94 8.31 2.98
CA ARG A 132 -8.66 8.81 4.15
C ARG A 132 -9.87 7.92 4.44
N GLN A 133 -9.82 7.18 5.56
CA GLN A 133 -10.88 6.22 5.96
C GLN A 133 -12.29 6.83 6.02
N GLN A 134 -12.39 8.10 6.43
CA GLN A 134 -13.68 8.78 6.58
C GLN A 134 -14.47 8.88 5.28
N ALA A 135 -13.80 8.79 4.12
CA ALA A 135 -14.43 8.81 2.81
C ALA A 135 -15.24 7.53 2.53
N ILE A 136 -14.82 6.36 3.06
CA ILE A 136 -15.45 5.07 2.73
C ILE A 136 -16.67 4.74 3.58
N HIS A 137 -16.71 5.15 4.86
CA HIS A 137 -17.79 4.77 5.77
C HIS A 137 -19.21 5.22 5.33
N ARG A 138 -19.31 6.00 4.25
CA ARG A 138 -20.55 6.50 3.67
C ARG A 138 -20.90 5.86 2.33
N LEU A 139 -20.01 5.03 1.77
CA LEU A 139 -20.22 4.43 0.46
C LEU A 139 -21.29 3.34 0.56
N GLY A 140 -22.27 3.43 -0.35
CA GLY A 140 -23.28 2.41 -0.53
C GLY A 140 -22.77 1.27 -1.43
N PRO A 141 -23.65 0.61 -2.20
CA PRO A 141 -23.22 -0.45 -3.13
C PRO A 141 -22.39 0.07 -4.32
N ALA A 142 -22.30 1.39 -4.50
CA ALA A 142 -21.55 2.06 -5.56
C ALA A 142 -21.01 3.40 -5.04
N ILE A 143 -20.02 3.96 -5.74
CA ILE A 143 -19.50 5.31 -5.51
C ILE A 143 -20.32 6.27 -6.38
N GLU A 144 -21.10 7.16 -5.76
CA GLU A 144 -21.95 8.12 -6.47
C GLU A 144 -21.14 9.37 -6.87
N VAL A 145 -20.77 9.43 -8.14
CA VAL A 145 -19.99 10.53 -8.73
C VAL A 145 -20.76 11.85 -8.62
N GLY A 146 -20.12 12.87 -8.06
CA GLY A 146 -20.71 14.19 -7.81
C GLY A 146 -21.42 14.32 -6.46
N ARG A 147 -21.57 13.22 -5.71
CA ARG A 147 -22.13 13.20 -4.36
C ARG A 147 -21.13 12.74 -3.31
N ASP A 148 -20.44 11.63 -3.58
CA ASP A 148 -19.44 11.05 -2.68
C ASP A 148 -18.07 11.69 -2.92
N ASP A 149 -17.19 11.58 -1.91
CA ASP A 149 -15.77 11.91 -2.09
C ASP A 149 -15.17 10.93 -3.11
N LEU A 150 -14.46 11.46 -4.09
CA LEU A 150 -13.81 10.62 -5.10
C LEU A 150 -12.59 9.90 -4.53
N PRO A 151 -12.30 8.67 -4.99
CA PRO A 151 -11.05 7.97 -4.71
C PRO A 151 -9.83 8.84 -5.01
N ASP A 152 -8.78 8.69 -4.19
CA ASP A 152 -7.51 9.36 -4.43
C ASP A 152 -6.77 8.75 -5.63
N VAL A 153 -6.97 7.45 -5.89
CA VAL A 153 -6.42 6.74 -7.06
C VAL A 153 -7.43 5.73 -7.59
N ILE A 154 -7.55 5.65 -8.92
CA ILE A 154 -8.14 4.50 -9.63
C ILE A 154 -6.99 3.68 -10.22
N LEU A 155 -6.96 2.36 -10.00
CA LEU A 155 -6.12 1.45 -10.79
C LEU A 155 -6.99 0.72 -11.80
N GLU A 156 -6.44 0.63 -12.99
CA GLU A 156 -6.99 0.00 -14.16
C GLU A 156 -5.88 -0.93 -14.72
N VAL A 157 -6.15 -2.22 -14.92
CA VAL A 157 -5.24 -3.22 -15.52
C VAL A 157 -5.55 -3.55 -16.99
N ASP A 158 -4.66 -3.21 -17.93
CA ASP A 158 -4.89 -3.39 -19.37
C ASP A 158 -4.15 -4.62 -19.89
N VAL A 159 -4.87 -5.74 -19.96
CA VAL A 159 -4.32 -7.03 -20.41
C VAL A 159 -4.56 -7.28 -21.90
N THR A 160 -5.67 -6.80 -22.46
CA THR A 160 -6.16 -7.26 -23.77
C THR A 160 -6.35 -6.14 -24.78
N THR A 161 -6.91 -5.00 -24.37
CA THR A 161 -7.55 -4.08 -25.32
C THR A 161 -7.54 -2.64 -24.81
N ASP A 162 -7.38 -1.68 -25.72
CA ASP A 162 -7.34 -0.23 -25.47
C ASP A 162 -8.70 0.36 -25.00
N VAL A 163 -9.46 -0.40 -24.20
CA VAL A 163 -10.71 0.00 -23.49
C VAL A 163 -10.51 1.32 -22.74
N ARG A 164 -9.24 1.57 -22.36
CA ARG A 164 -8.78 2.67 -21.53
C ARG A 164 -9.01 4.04 -22.12
N ARG A 165 -9.00 4.21 -23.45
CA ARG A 165 -9.20 5.55 -24.03
C ARG A 165 -10.59 6.11 -23.71
N GLY A 166 -11.63 5.27 -23.82
CA GLY A 166 -13.00 5.65 -23.45
C GLY A 166 -13.16 5.90 -21.95
N LYS A 167 -12.60 5.00 -21.11
CA LYS A 167 -12.63 5.17 -19.65
C LYS A 167 -11.89 6.40 -19.16
N LEU A 168 -10.70 6.70 -19.68
CA LEU A 168 -9.91 7.87 -19.28
C LEU A 168 -10.67 9.17 -19.53
N ALA A 169 -11.36 9.30 -20.67
CA ALA A 169 -12.19 10.47 -20.95
C ALA A 169 -13.35 10.60 -19.94
N LEU A 170 -13.96 9.48 -19.53
CA LEU A 170 -15.01 9.49 -18.50
C LEU A 170 -14.44 9.90 -17.14
N TYR A 171 -13.34 9.27 -16.69
CA TYR A 171 -12.66 9.64 -15.44
C TYR A 171 -12.27 11.12 -15.41
N GLU A 172 -11.79 11.65 -16.54
CA GLU A 172 -11.42 13.06 -16.67
C GLU A 172 -12.65 13.95 -16.49
N SER A 173 -13.72 13.65 -17.24
CA SER A 173 -14.97 14.40 -17.17
C SER A 173 -15.58 14.37 -15.76
N TRP A 174 -15.47 13.24 -15.06
CA TRP A 174 -15.99 13.05 -13.72
C TRP A 174 -15.09 13.61 -12.62
N GLY A 175 -13.88 14.05 -12.96
CA GLY A 175 -12.99 14.77 -12.05
C GLY A 175 -12.15 13.89 -11.13
N PHE A 176 -11.90 12.63 -11.48
CA PHE A 176 -11.02 11.77 -10.70
C PHE A 176 -9.58 12.34 -10.67
N PRO A 177 -8.93 12.42 -9.51
CA PRO A 177 -7.67 13.17 -9.39
C PRO A 177 -6.47 12.45 -10.02
N GLU A 178 -6.45 11.11 -9.98
CA GLU A 178 -5.35 10.28 -10.41
C GLU A 178 -5.83 8.90 -10.87
N VAL A 179 -5.37 8.46 -12.04
CA VAL A 179 -5.68 7.14 -12.63
C VAL A 179 -4.38 6.46 -13.02
N TRP A 180 -4.19 5.22 -12.57
CA TRP A 180 -3.08 4.35 -12.93
C TRP A 180 -3.54 3.33 -13.95
N VAL A 181 -2.82 3.25 -15.05
CA VAL A 181 -3.03 2.25 -16.09
C VAL A 181 -1.83 1.33 -16.13
N ASP A 182 -1.97 0.12 -15.60
CA ASP A 182 -0.94 -0.92 -15.65
C ASP A 182 -1.13 -1.79 -16.89
N VAL A 183 -0.06 -2.00 -17.65
CA VAL A 183 0.04 -3.03 -18.68
C VAL A 183 0.97 -4.12 -18.12
N PRO A 184 0.45 -5.26 -17.65
CA PRO A 184 1.25 -6.28 -16.97
C PRO A 184 2.36 -6.86 -17.84
N ASP A 185 3.42 -7.37 -17.20
CA ASP A 185 4.54 -8.05 -17.88
C ASP A 185 4.06 -9.32 -18.60
N ARG A 186 3.12 -10.03 -17.97
CA ARG A 186 2.53 -11.25 -18.51
C ARG A 186 1.47 -10.88 -19.54
N ARG A 187 1.84 -10.97 -20.82
CA ARG A 187 0.93 -10.70 -21.93
C ARG A 187 -0.14 -11.80 -22.06
N ALA A 188 -1.39 -11.39 -22.23
CA ALA A 188 -2.40 -12.31 -22.75
C ALA A 188 -2.11 -12.65 -24.22
N PRO A 189 -2.47 -13.86 -24.69
CA PRO A 189 -2.31 -14.25 -26.10
C PRO A 189 -3.00 -13.29 -27.09
N SER A 190 -4.05 -12.59 -26.65
CA SER A 190 -4.81 -11.62 -27.43
C SER A 190 -4.21 -10.20 -27.44
N SER A 191 -3.11 -9.95 -26.72
CA SER A 191 -2.52 -8.62 -26.60
C SER A 191 -1.75 -8.21 -27.88
N PRO A 192 -1.93 -6.98 -28.41
CA PRO A 192 -1.17 -6.51 -29.57
C PRO A 192 0.34 -6.54 -29.33
N ALA A 193 1.12 -7.01 -30.32
CA ALA A 193 2.58 -7.14 -30.18
C ALA A 193 3.30 -5.80 -29.88
N SER A 194 2.75 -4.69 -30.36
CA SER A 194 3.26 -3.32 -30.18
C SER A 194 3.10 -2.77 -28.76
N ARG A 195 2.25 -3.39 -27.93
CA ARG A 195 2.00 -2.93 -26.57
C ARG A 195 3.17 -3.30 -25.66
N LYS A 196 3.70 -2.31 -24.95
CA LYS A 196 4.84 -2.47 -24.03
C LYS A 196 4.33 -2.55 -22.59
N PRO A 197 4.79 -3.52 -21.79
CA PRO A 197 4.55 -3.52 -20.35
C PRO A 197 5.03 -2.22 -19.70
N GLY A 198 4.34 -1.83 -18.64
CA GLY A 198 4.61 -0.63 -17.89
C GLY A 198 3.35 -0.03 -17.28
N LEU A 199 3.54 0.90 -16.36
CA LEU A 199 2.45 1.66 -15.76
C LEU A 199 2.52 3.12 -16.21
N THR A 200 1.35 3.68 -16.51
CA THR A 200 1.19 5.12 -16.76
C THR A 200 0.35 5.74 -15.65
N ILE A 201 0.82 6.85 -15.09
CA ILE A 201 0.08 7.64 -14.10
C ILE A 201 -0.53 8.84 -14.83
N HIS A 202 -1.84 8.96 -14.79
CA HIS A 202 -2.58 10.11 -15.32
C HIS A 202 -3.01 11.00 -14.16
N LEU A 203 -2.54 12.24 -14.13
CA LEU A 203 -2.91 13.24 -13.12
C LEU A 203 -3.84 14.28 -13.72
N LEU A 204 -4.98 14.51 -13.06
CA LEU A 204 -5.91 15.54 -13.51
C LEU A 204 -5.30 16.92 -13.25
N GLY A 205 -5.21 17.71 -14.32
CA GLY A 205 -4.77 19.09 -14.34
C GLY A 205 -5.87 20.05 -14.85
N PRO A 206 -5.53 21.33 -15.07
CA PRO A 206 -6.47 22.31 -15.62
C PRO A 206 -6.92 21.98 -17.06
N ASP A 207 -6.03 21.36 -17.84
CA ASP A 207 -6.23 21.05 -19.25
C ASP A 207 -6.59 19.57 -19.51
N GLY A 208 -7.02 18.84 -18.47
CA GLY A 208 -7.32 17.41 -18.53
C GLY A 208 -6.21 16.53 -17.95
N TYR A 209 -6.19 15.25 -18.32
CA TYR A 209 -5.16 14.33 -17.84
C TYR A 209 -3.81 14.52 -18.52
N GLY A 210 -2.77 14.70 -17.71
CA GLY A 210 -1.37 14.62 -18.13
C GLY A 210 -0.68 13.37 -17.56
N SER A 211 0.26 12.79 -18.31
CA SER A 211 1.09 11.69 -17.81
C SER A 211 2.14 12.20 -16.80
N ALA A 212 2.35 11.46 -15.72
CA ALA A 212 3.33 11.76 -14.69
C ALA A 212 4.26 10.58 -14.43
N ALA A 213 5.50 10.88 -14.05
CA ALA A 213 6.48 9.85 -13.68
C ALA A 213 6.27 9.30 -12.26
N THR A 214 5.61 10.06 -11.39
CA THR A 214 5.39 9.74 -9.98
C THR A 214 3.96 10.01 -9.56
N SER A 215 3.48 9.22 -8.59
CA SER A 215 2.16 9.39 -8.01
C SER A 215 2.08 10.67 -7.18
N ARG A 216 0.96 11.38 -7.29
CA ARG A 216 0.63 12.51 -6.41
C ARG A 216 0.07 12.00 -5.09
N ALA A 217 -0.87 11.04 -5.15
CA ALA A 217 -1.47 10.41 -3.99
C ALA A 217 -0.43 9.66 -3.14
N PHE A 218 0.44 8.87 -3.76
CA PHE A 218 1.54 8.14 -3.12
C PHE A 218 2.87 8.83 -3.39
N SER A 219 3.07 9.98 -2.72
CA SER A 219 4.22 10.87 -2.94
C SER A 219 5.56 10.13 -3.01
N GLY A 220 6.23 10.24 -4.16
CA GLY A 220 7.55 9.66 -4.39
C GLY A 220 7.56 8.18 -4.80
N TRP A 221 6.40 7.59 -5.09
CA TRP A 221 6.30 6.29 -5.76
C TRP A 221 6.24 6.48 -7.27
N SER A 222 7.26 6.02 -7.99
CA SER A 222 7.33 6.18 -9.44
C SER A 222 6.50 5.13 -10.18
N ALA A 223 6.07 5.44 -11.40
CA ALA A 223 5.33 4.52 -12.25
C ALA A 223 6.08 3.19 -12.47
N ALA A 224 7.40 3.26 -12.67
CA ALA A 224 8.25 2.08 -12.84
C ALA A 224 8.33 1.21 -11.57
N GLU A 225 8.40 1.82 -10.39
CA GLU A 225 8.40 1.11 -9.12
C GLU A 225 7.03 0.48 -8.83
N ILE A 226 5.92 1.17 -9.12
CA ILE A 226 4.57 0.63 -8.96
C ILE A 226 4.41 -0.58 -9.89
N HIS A 227 4.73 -0.42 -11.18
CA HIS A 227 4.64 -1.49 -12.17
C HIS A 227 5.41 -2.75 -11.73
N ARG A 228 6.66 -2.57 -11.31
CA ARG A 228 7.50 -3.67 -10.81
C ARG A 228 6.85 -4.36 -9.62
N ALA A 229 6.43 -3.60 -8.61
CA ALA A 229 5.81 -4.14 -7.40
C ALA A 229 4.51 -4.91 -7.69
N LEU A 230 3.71 -4.46 -8.67
CA LEU A 230 2.50 -5.15 -9.12
C LEU A 230 2.80 -6.44 -9.89
N ASN A 231 3.97 -6.57 -10.50
CA ASN A 231 4.33 -7.70 -11.36
C ASN A 231 5.27 -8.72 -10.69
N GLU A 232 5.84 -8.41 -9.53
CA GLU A 232 6.65 -9.33 -8.71
C GLU A 232 5.83 -10.52 -8.16
N ASP A 233 6.37 -11.74 -8.26
CA ASP A 233 5.79 -12.94 -7.64
C ASP A 233 6.02 -12.98 -6.12
N ALA A 234 7.18 -12.47 -5.68
CA ALA A 234 7.52 -12.24 -4.29
C ALA A 234 8.19 -10.88 -4.15
N LEU A 235 7.87 -10.15 -3.08
CA LEU A 235 8.37 -8.80 -2.87
C LEU A 235 9.89 -8.80 -2.69
N SER A 236 10.58 -8.09 -3.58
CA SER A 236 12.02 -7.87 -3.46
C SER A 236 12.34 -6.94 -2.28
N GLY A 237 13.58 -7.00 -1.79
CA GLY A 237 14.06 -6.07 -0.74
C GLY A 237 13.96 -4.60 -1.18
N GLU A 238 14.24 -4.34 -2.47
CA GLU A 238 14.09 -3.01 -3.08
C GLU A 238 12.63 -2.54 -3.03
N THR A 239 11.68 -3.38 -3.45
CA THR A 239 10.25 -3.06 -3.36
C THR A 239 9.84 -2.77 -1.91
N VAL A 240 10.28 -3.59 -0.95
CA VAL A 240 9.98 -3.35 0.48
C VAL A 240 10.51 -2.00 0.96
N ASP A 241 11.70 -1.60 0.55
CA ASP A 241 12.27 -0.30 0.91
C ASP A 241 11.54 0.86 0.25
N VAL A 242 11.05 0.69 -0.99
CA VAL A 242 10.15 1.66 -1.64
C VAL A 242 8.85 1.82 -0.84
N LEU A 243 8.18 0.72 -0.49
CA LEU A 243 6.92 0.77 0.28
C LEU A 243 7.13 1.47 1.63
N ARG A 244 8.24 1.22 2.30
CA ARG A 244 8.61 1.91 3.55
C ARG A 244 8.85 3.40 3.33
N ARG A 245 9.56 3.78 2.26
CA ARG A 245 9.81 5.18 1.90
C ARG A 245 8.50 5.92 1.67
N VAL A 246 7.60 5.35 0.87
CA VAL A 246 6.28 5.92 0.57
C VAL A 246 5.42 6.02 1.83
N GLY A 247 5.35 4.96 2.63
CA GLY A 247 4.60 4.97 3.90
C GLY A 247 5.10 6.04 4.87
N ARG A 248 6.42 6.22 5.03
CA ARG A 248 6.98 7.29 5.86
C ARG A 248 6.66 8.68 5.32
N ALA A 249 6.72 8.87 4.00
CA ALA A 249 6.37 10.15 3.37
C ALA A 249 4.91 10.52 3.64
N LEU A 250 3.99 9.56 3.49
CA LEU A 250 2.56 9.77 3.79
C LEU A 250 2.30 10.00 5.28
N GLY A 251 2.99 9.25 6.15
CA GLY A 251 2.88 9.40 7.60
C GLY A 251 3.33 10.78 8.06
N GLY A 252 4.48 11.26 7.54
CA GLY A 252 4.99 12.60 7.84
C GLY A 252 4.09 13.73 7.35
N GLN A 253 3.43 13.58 6.19
CA GLN A 253 2.44 14.54 5.70
C GLN A 253 1.16 14.57 6.54
N SER A 254 0.77 13.41 7.09
CA SER A 254 -0.48 13.26 7.85
C SER A 254 -0.30 13.43 9.37
N GLY A 255 0.93 13.48 9.87
CA GLY A 255 1.24 13.43 11.31
C GLY A 255 0.85 12.10 11.97
N THR A 256 0.79 11.02 11.18
CA THR A 256 0.41 9.68 11.63
C THR A 256 1.59 8.73 11.64
N GLY A 257 2.81 9.25 11.51
CA GLY A 257 4.00 8.44 11.33
C GLY A 257 4.17 7.41 12.45
N PRO A 258 4.94 6.34 12.22
CA PRO A 258 5.07 5.27 13.19
C PRO A 258 5.83 5.67 14.46
N ASP A 259 6.53 6.80 14.42
CA ASP A 259 7.16 7.42 15.59
C ASP A 259 6.20 8.39 16.32
N ASP A 260 5.04 8.70 15.74
CA ASP A 260 4.00 9.55 16.30
C ASP A 260 2.93 8.74 17.09
N ASP A 261 2.86 7.41 16.89
CA ASP A 261 2.08 6.50 17.73
C ASP A 261 2.91 6.06 18.96
N PRO A 262 2.55 6.47 20.19
CA PRO A 262 3.35 6.19 21.38
C PRO A 262 3.50 4.69 21.66
N PHE A 263 2.48 3.89 21.36
CA PHE A 263 2.44 2.45 21.65
C PHE A 263 3.33 1.69 20.65
N LEU A 264 3.16 1.94 19.35
CA LEU A 264 3.99 1.31 18.32
C LEU A 264 5.45 1.76 18.40
N SER A 265 5.73 2.99 18.85
CA SER A 265 7.11 3.44 19.09
C SER A 265 7.79 2.66 20.21
N ALA A 266 7.05 2.28 21.26
CA ALA A 266 7.57 1.54 22.41
C ALA A 266 7.84 0.08 22.01
N GLU A 267 6.86 -0.57 21.39
CA GLU A 267 6.99 -1.96 20.93
C GLU A 267 8.12 -2.13 19.90
N ARG A 268 8.26 -1.19 18.94
CA ARG A 268 9.37 -1.23 17.98
C ARG A 268 10.73 -0.93 18.60
N ARG A 269 10.78 -0.22 19.72
CA ARG A 269 12.03 0.02 20.45
C ARG A 269 12.44 -1.23 21.18
N GLU A 270 11.50 -1.90 21.83
CA GLU A 270 11.71 -3.19 22.47
C GLU A 270 12.11 -4.27 21.46
N SER A 271 11.40 -4.37 20.33
CA SER A 271 11.73 -5.30 19.24
C SER A 271 13.12 -5.02 18.65
N ARG A 272 13.52 -3.74 18.47
CA ARG A 272 14.87 -3.38 18.03
C ARG A 272 15.95 -3.73 19.06
N LEU A 273 15.65 -3.58 20.35
CA LEU A 273 16.57 -3.95 21.42
C LEU A 273 16.74 -5.47 21.50
N ALA A 274 15.64 -6.22 21.40
CA ALA A 274 15.63 -7.68 21.35
C ALA A 274 16.41 -8.20 20.13
N GLY A 275 16.11 -7.69 18.94
CA GLY A 275 16.81 -8.11 17.71
C GLY A 275 18.30 -7.74 17.70
N ARG A 276 18.70 -6.63 18.33
CA ARG A 276 20.12 -6.29 18.52
C ARG A 276 20.80 -7.25 19.50
N ALA A 277 20.13 -7.61 20.59
CA ALA A 277 20.68 -8.54 21.57
C ALA A 277 20.84 -9.94 20.96
N GLU A 278 19.84 -10.42 20.22
CA GLU A 278 19.87 -11.70 19.51
C GLU A 278 20.95 -11.73 18.43
N GLY A 279 21.03 -10.70 17.59
CA GLY A 279 22.09 -10.61 16.56
C GLY A 279 23.50 -10.49 17.14
N ALA A 280 23.66 -9.78 18.27
CA ALA A 280 24.93 -9.70 18.98
C ALA A 280 25.33 -11.05 19.60
N TRP A 281 24.36 -11.80 20.15
CA TRP A 281 24.60 -13.15 20.67
C TRP A 281 25.00 -14.11 19.56
N GLU A 282 24.28 -14.14 18.44
CA GLU A 282 24.60 -15.02 17.31
C GLU A 282 26.01 -14.73 16.76
N SER A 283 26.36 -13.43 16.64
CA SER A 283 27.71 -13.01 16.21
C SER A 283 28.79 -13.44 17.21
N ALA A 284 28.54 -13.30 18.52
CA ALA A 284 29.46 -13.72 19.56
C ALA A 284 29.63 -15.24 19.60
N ARG A 285 28.53 -15.99 19.46
CA ARG A 285 28.52 -17.45 19.37
C ARG A 285 29.37 -17.89 18.19
N GLN A 286 29.11 -17.35 17.00
CA GLN A 286 29.86 -17.68 15.80
C GLN A 286 31.37 -17.41 15.95
N ALA A 287 31.75 -16.25 16.50
CA ALA A 287 33.15 -15.92 16.77
C ALA A 287 33.81 -16.90 17.76
N VAL A 288 33.10 -17.33 18.81
CA VAL A 288 33.59 -18.36 19.74
C VAL A 288 33.81 -19.69 19.01
N LEU A 289 32.86 -20.13 18.18
CA LEU A 289 32.99 -21.37 17.42
C LEU A 289 34.22 -21.34 16.51
N GLU A 290 34.42 -20.24 15.79
CA GLU A 290 35.56 -20.04 14.90
C GLU A 290 36.90 -20.04 15.66
N ILE A 291 36.97 -19.40 16.83
CA ILE A 291 38.17 -19.41 17.67
C ILE A 291 38.49 -20.83 18.13
N LEU A 292 37.50 -21.59 18.60
CA LEU A 292 37.71 -22.97 19.07
C LEU A 292 38.15 -23.88 17.92
N ASP A 293 37.57 -23.73 16.74
CA ASP A 293 37.95 -24.48 15.54
C ASP A 293 39.37 -24.16 15.09
N LEU A 294 39.75 -22.88 15.05
CA LEU A 294 41.12 -22.45 14.72
C LEU A 294 42.15 -22.96 15.73
N ARG A 295 41.74 -23.15 16.98
CA ARG A 295 42.59 -23.70 18.05
C ARG A 295 42.60 -25.24 18.07
N GLY A 296 41.82 -25.89 17.22
CA GLY A 296 41.71 -27.35 17.17
C GLY A 296 41.03 -27.95 18.40
N VAL A 297 40.20 -27.18 19.12
CA VAL A 297 39.45 -27.68 20.27
C VAL A 297 38.29 -28.54 19.76
N GLN A 298 38.29 -29.83 20.11
CA GLN A 298 37.20 -30.74 19.77
C GLN A 298 35.92 -30.36 20.52
N ARG A 299 34.80 -30.36 19.81
CA ARG A 299 33.48 -29.97 20.32
C ARG A 299 32.52 -31.16 20.23
N SER A 300 31.76 -31.36 21.29
CA SER A 300 30.68 -32.34 21.38
C SER A 300 29.48 -31.88 20.55
N ALA A 301 28.62 -32.83 20.16
CA ALA A 301 27.37 -32.51 19.45
C ALA A 301 26.41 -31.63 20.29
N ALA A 302 26.57 -31.63 21.62
CA ALA A 302 25.75 -30.84 22.53
C ALA A 302 26.32 -29.44 22.81
N PHE A 303 27.51 -29.11 22.27
CA PHE A 303 28.24 -27.89 22.63
C PHE A 303 27.44 -26.61 22.38
N THR A 304 26.83 -26.47 21.19
CA THR A 304 26.07 -25.27 20.83
C THR A 304 24.89 -25.03 21.79
N ALA A 305 24.15 -26.09 22.14
CA ALA A 305 23.04 -25.99 23.08
C ALA A 305 23.50 -25.63 24.50
N ARG A 306 24.68 -26.10 24.92
CA ARG A 306 25.29 -25.71 26.20
C ARG A 306 25.76 -24.25 26.18
N LEU A 307 26.26 -23.77 25.04
CA LEU A 307 26.72 -22.40 24.87
C LEU A 307 25.57 -21.39 24.99
N ASP A 308 24.37 -21.74 24.52
CA ASP A 308 23.17 -20.90 24.63
C ASP A 308 22.78 -20.55 26.08
N ALA A 309 23.17 -21.38 27.06
CA ALA A 309 22.99 -21.07 28.48
C ALA A 309 23.79 -19.84 28.97
N PHE A 310 24.75 -19.36 28.16
CA PHE A 310 25.64 -18.25 28.49
C PHE A 310 25.35 -16.97 27.69
N ALA A 311 24.16 -16.83 27.11
CA ALA A 311 23.76 -15.65 26.33
C ALA A 311 23.90 -14.30 27.09
N GLY A 312 23.93 -14.32 28.43
CA GLY A 312 24.14 -13.14 29.27
C GLY A 312 25.60 -12.79 29.59
N VAL A 313 26.58 -13.62 29.20
CA VAL A 313 27.99 -13.38 29.49
C VAL A 313 28.55 -12.32 28.54
N PRO A 314 29.32 -11.32 29.02
CA PRO A 314 29.92 -10.31 28.14
C PRO A 314 30.78 -10.92 27.03
N VAL A 315 30.60 -10.45 25.78
CA VAL A 315 31.30 -10.98 24.59
C VAL A 315 32.81 -11.05 24.78
N ALA A 316 33.43 -10.02 25.36
CA ALA A 316 34.87 -10.02 25.61
C ALA A 316 35.33 -11.14 26.55
N ALA A 317 34.48 -11.54 27.51
CA ALA A 317 34.76 -12.64 28.42
C ALA A 317 34.57 -14.01 27.74
N LEU A 318 33.56 -14.15 26.89
CA LEU A 318 33.36 -15.34 26.04
C LEU A 318 34.55 -15.57 25.10
N THR A 319 34.95 -14.53 24.36
CA THR A 319 36.10 -14.58 23.45
C THR A 319 37.38 -14.90 24.20
N ARG A 320 37.62 -14.28 25.37
CA ARG A 320 38.79 -14.57 26.20
C ARG A 320 38.81 -16.02 26.68
N ALA A 321 37.67 -16.52 27.17
CA ALA A 321 37.56 -17.91 27.59
C ALA A 321 37.85 -18.88 26.42
N ALA A 322 37.36 -18.57 25.22
CA ALA A 322 37.60 -19.36 24.02
C ALA A 322 39.07 -19.37 23.58
N VAL A 323 39.79 -18.27 23.79
CA VAL A 323 41.24 -18.16 23.50
C VAL A 323 42.09 -18.88 24.55
N GLU A 324 41.66 -18.89 25.81
CA GLU A 324 42.47 -19.42 26.93
C GLU A 324 42.18 -20.87 27.30
N CYS A 325 41.06 -21.44 26.85
CA CYS A 325 40.66 -22.79 27.24
C CYS A 325 41.61 -23.86 26.68
N ARG A 326 41.70 -25.01 27.35
CA ARG A 326 42.45 -26.17 26.82
C ARG A 326 41.58 -27.11 25.98
N ASP A 327 40.33 -27.26 26.39
CA ASP A 327 39.33 -28.14 25.82
C ASP A 327 37.92 -27.56 26.07
N GLU A 328 36.88 -28.26 25.60
CA GLU A 328 35.48 -27.88 25.80
C GLU A 328 35.11 -27.74 27.28
N ASP A 329 35.56 -28.66 28.14
CA ASP A 329 35.18 -28.65 29.56
C ASP A 329 35.86 -27.51 30.34
N ASP A 330 37.10 -27.17 30.01
CA ASP A 330 37.77 -25.98 30.54
C ASP A 330 37.08 -24.70 30.09
N PHE A 331 36.66 -24.61 28.82
CA PHE A 331 35.90 -23.47 28.32
C PHE A 331 34.59 -23.28 29.11
N LEU A 332 33.80 -24.34 29.26
CA LEU A 332 32.49 -24.27 29.91
C LEU A 332 32.62 -24.00 31.41
N ARG A 333 33.62 -24.57 32.09
CA ARG A 333 33.92 -24.23 33.50
C ARG A 333 34.27 -22.75 33.68
N ARG A 334 35.02 -22.16 32.74
CA ARG A 334 35.35 -20.73 32.78
C ARG A 334 34.11 -19.86 32.61
N LEU A 335 33.20 -20.24 31.71
CA LEU A 335 31.93 -19.53 31.55
C LEU A 335 31.04 -19.67 32.80
N ASP A 336 30.95 -20.86 33.39
CA ASP A 336 30.23 -21.08 34.65
C ASP A 336 30.75 -20.23 35.80
N ALA A 337 32.07 -20.02 35.87
CA ALA A 337 32.68 -19.16 36.89
C ALA A 337 32.38 -17.67 36.65
N LEU A 338 32.19 -17.26 35.40
CA LEU A 338 31.83 -15.90 35.01
C LEU A 338 30.34 -15.62 35.23
N ALA A 339 29.47 -16.58 34.94
CA ALA A 339 28.01 -16.45 35.10
C ALA A 339 27.56 -16.41 36.57
N ARG A 340 28.41 -16.86 37.51
CA ARG A 340 28.14 -16.83 38.97
C ARG A 340 28.59 -15.55 39.67
N ARG A 341 29.23 -14.61 38.96
CA ARG A 341 29.72 -13.33 39.50
C ARG A 341 28.76 -12.20 39.21
#